data_AF-A0A645FKF1-F1
#
_entry.id   AF-A0A645FKF1-F1
#
_cell.length_a   1.000
_cell.length_b   1.000
_cell.length_c   1.000
_cell.angle_alpha   90.00
_cell.angle_beta   90.00
_cell.angle_gamma   90.00
#
_symmetry.space_group_name_H-M   'P 1'
#
loop_
_entity.id
_entity.type
_entity.pdbx_description
1 polymer ?
#
loop_
_entity_poly.entity_id
_entity_poly.type
_entity_poly.pdbx_seq_one_letter_code
_entity_poly.pdbx_strand_id
1 'polypeptide(L)'
;MIRYRTRDICVLSHEKCSCGRTHVRMAKPMGRSDDMLIIKGVNVFPSQIETVLIDNGYSPNYQLIVDRVNNSDTLDINVEMTQAMFSDTLGEISAQEKTLVGALKGFLGIYAKVHLVEPKSIPRSEGKAVRIIDKRKLY
;
A
#
# COMPACT_ATOMS: atom_id res chain seq x y z
N MET A 1 20.30 4.66 -18.73
CA MET A 1 18.82 4.74 -18.70
C MET A 1 18.36 5.78 -19.74
N ILE A 2 17.45 5.45 -20.65
CA ILE A 2 16.99 6.37 -21.73
C ILE A 2 15.47 6.56 -21.60
N ARG A 3 15.01 7.81 -21.46
CA ARG A 3 13.59 8.22 -21.35
C ARG A 3 12.75 7.36 -20.38
N TYR A 4 13.28 7.07 -19.21
CA TYR A 4 12.56 6.32 -18.18
C TYR A 4 11.38 7.11 -17.63
N ARG A 5 10.23 6.44 -17.52
CA ARG A 5 8.98 7.04 -17.06
C ARG A 5 8.87 6.89 -15.54
N THR A 6 9.19 7.94 -14.80
CA THR A 6 9.20 7.94 -13.32
C THR A 6 7.81 7.81 -12.69
N ARG A 7 6.77 8.25 -13.41
CA ARG A 7 5.37 8.37 -12.94
C ARG A 7 5.15 9.43 -11.87
N ASP A 8 6.17 10.19 -11.49
CA ASP A 8 6.04 11.29 -10.52
C ASP A 8 5.40 12.53 -11.17
N ILE A 9 4.52 13.19 -10.42
CA ILE A 9 3.83 14.41 -10.83
C ILE A 9 4.51 15.60 -10.15
N CYS A 10 5.03 16.53 -10.94
CA CYS A 10 5.71 17.72 -10.46
C CYS A 10 5.49 18.91 -11.42
N VAL A 11 5.89 20.11 -10.98
CA VAL A 11 5.87 21.33 -11.78
C VAL A 11 7.30 21.79 -12.02
N LEU A 12 7.59 22.22 -13.24
CA LEU A 12 8.88 22.79 -13.62
C LEU A 12 8.80 24.32 -13.65
N SER A 13 9.77 24.97 -13.01
CA SER A 13 9.95 26.42 -13.04
C SER A 13 11.21 26.78 -13.82
N HIS A 14 11.03 27.68 -14.79
CA HIS A 14 12.09 28.21 -15.64
C HIS A 14 12.56 29.61 -15.19
N GLU A 15 12.08 30.08 -14.04
CA GLU A 15 12.45 31.38 -13.49
C GLU A 15 13.89 31.39 -12.96
N LYS A 16 14.57 32.55 -13.12
CA LYS A 16 15.93 32.77 -12.61
C LYS A 16 15.98 32.51 -11.11
N CYS A 17 16.93 31.67 -10.69
CA CYS A 17 17.16 31.41 -9.28
C CYS A 17 18.07 32.48 -8.68
N SER A 18 17.79 32.90 -7.44
CA SER A 18 18.61 33.87 -6.70
C SER A 18 20.06 33.39 -6.48
N CYS A 19 20.31 32.08 -6.52
CA CYS A 19 21.67 31.53 -6.41
C CYS A 19 22.51 31.63 -7.70
N GLY A 20 21.96 32.19 -8.79
CA GLY A 20 22.67 32.40 -10.06
C GLY A 20 22.74 31.18 -10.99
N ARG A 21 22.29 30.00 -10.55
CA ARG A 21 22.23 28.80 -11.41
C ARG A 21 21.14 28.92 -12.48
N THR A 22 21.43 28.39 -13.66
CA THR A 22 20.57 28.45 -14.86
C THR A 22 19.77 27.17 -15.12
N HIS A 23 19.90 26.14 -14.27
CA HIS A 23 19.14 24.90 -14.41
C HIS A 23 17.65 25.13 -14.16
N VAL A 24 16.80 24.43 -14.92
CA VAL A 24 15.36 24.33 -14.66
C VAL A 24 15.15 23.73 -13.28
N ARG A 25 14.28 24.35 -12.48
CA ARG A 25 13.96 23.90 -11.12
C ARG A 25 12.70 23.05 -11.15
N MET A 26 12.71 21.98 -10.37
CA MET A 26 11.56 21.10 -10.18
C MET A 26 11.01 21.31 -8.78
N ALA A 27 9.70 21.54 -8.67
CA ALA A 27 9.02 21.52 -7.38
C ALA A 27 9.08 20.12 -6.76
N LYS A 28 8.87 20.01 -5.45
CA LYS A 28 8.77 18.71 -4.78
C LYS A 28 7.68 17.87 -5.48
N PRO A 29 7.92 16.58 -5.79
CA PRO A 29 6.89 15.70 -6.33
C PRO A 29 5.64 15.75 -5.45
N MET A 30 4.49 16.02 -6.06
CA MET A 30 3.21 16.21 -5.37
C MET A 30 2.40 14.91 -5.30
N GLY A 31 2.74 13.93 -6.13
CA GLY A 31 2.07 12.64 -6.19
C GLY A 31 2.64 11.79 -7.31
N ARG A 32 1.98 10.66 -7.56
CA ARG A 32 2.30 9.74 -8.65
C ARG A 32 1.08 9.47 -9.50
N SER A 33 1.33 9.14 -10.76
CA SER A 33 0.29 8.76 -11.72
C SER A 33 -0.04 7.25 -11.65
N ASP A 34 0.62 6.50 -10.77
CA ASP A 34 0.39 5.08 -10.53
C ASP A 34 -0.05 4.84 -9.08
N ASP A 35 -0.38 3.60 -8.76
CA ASP A 35 -0.92 3.21 -7.45
C ASP A 35 0.20 2.86 -6.43
N MET A 36 1.44 3.34 -6.63
CA MET A 36 2.59 3.03 -5.77
C MET A 36 2.50 3.76 -4.43
N LEU A 37 2.73 3.03 -3.34
CA LEU A 37 2.80 3.58 -1.98
C LEU A 37 4.24 3.61 -1.48
N ILE A 38 4.57 4.65 -0.72
CA ILE A 38 5.83 4.73 0.02
C ILE A 38 5.48 4.61 1.50
N ILE A 39 5.98 3.55 2.14
CA ILE A 39 5.71 3.24 3.55
C ILE A 39 7.05 2.97 4.23
N LYS A 40 7.41 3.77 5.23
CA LYS A 40 8.73 3.67 5.90
C LYS A 40 9.92 3.71 4.91
N GLY A 41 9.78 4.45 3.81
CA GLY A 41 10.81 4.56 2.77
C GLY A 41 10.90 3.39 1.79
N VAL A 42 10.02 2.38 1.91
CA VAL A 42 9.94 1.26 0.98
C VAL A 42 8.81 1.48 -0.02
N ASN A 43 9.08 1.18 -1.29
CA ASN A 43 8.09 1.23 -2.36
C ASN A 43 7.25 -0.06 -2.34
N VAL A 44 5.94 0.10 -2.18
CA VAL A 44 4.98 -1.00 -2.10
C VAL A 44 3.96 -0.84 -3.22
N PHE A 45 3.81 -1.87 -4.05
CA PHE A 45 2.76 -1.92 -5.07
C PHE A 45 1.62 -2.82 -4.62
N PRO A 46 0.35 -2.42 -4.80
CA PRO A 46 -0.79 -3.28 -4.47
C PRO A 46 -0.76 -4.65 -5.16
N SER A 47 -0.24 -4.71 -6.39
CA SER A 47 -0.05 -5.98 -7.12
C SER A 47 0.87 -6.97 -6.40
N GLN A 48 1.88 -6.48 -5.67
CA GLN A 48 2.77 -7.34 -4.88
C GLN A 48 2.01 -8.01 -3.73
N ILE A 49 1.09 -7.27 -3.10
CA ILE A 49 0.25 -7.78 -2.02
C ILE A 49 -0.72 -8.81 -2.58
N GLU A 50 -1.33 -8.54 -3.74
CA GLU A 50 -2.21 -9.49 -4.43
C GLU A 50 -1.55 -10.82 -4.71
N THR A 51 -0.32 -10.81 -5.23
CA THR A 51 0.44 -12.04 -5.49
C THR A 51 0.61 -12.85 -4.21
N VAL A 52 1.05 -12.21 -3.12
CA VAL A 52 1.23 -12.89 -1.83
C VAL A 52 -0.09 -13.45 -1.30
N LEU A 53 -1.21 -12.73 -1.43
CA LEU A 53 -2.51 -13.20 -0.96
C LEU A 53 -2.99 -14.42 -1.76
N ILE A 54 -2.87 -14.39 -3.08
CA ILE A 54 -3.26 -15.49 -3.98
C ILE A 54 -2.42 -16.73 -3.70
N ASP A 55 -1.10 -16.57 -3.55
CA ASP A 55 -0.17 -17.68 -3.27
C ASP A 55 -0.45 -18.36 -1.92
N ASN A 56 -1.09 -17.65 -0.99
CA ASN A 56 -1.51 -18.18 0.31
C ASN A 56 -2.99 -18.60 0.36
N GLY A 57 -3.70 -18.63 -0.77
CA GLY A 57 -5.07 -19.13 -0.87
C GLY A 57 -6.17 -18.15 -0.43
N TYR A 58 -5.86 -16.86 -0.33
CA TYR A 58 -6.82 -15.83 0.03
C TYR A 58 -7.52 -15.21 -1.18
N SER A 59 -8.66 -14.57 -0.93
CA SER A 59 -9.37 -13.78 -1.94
C SER A 59 -8.55 -12.57 -2.39
N PRO A 60 -8.64 -12.15 -3.66
CA PRO A 60 -8.04 -10.90 -4.14
C PRO A 60 -8.77 -9.64 -3.63
N ASN A 61 -9.79 -9.80 -2.77
CA ASN A 61 -10.44 -8.69 -2.09
C ASN A 61 -9.70 -8.37 -0.78
N TYR A 62 -9.03 -7.23 -0.80
CA TYR A 62 -8.31 -6.69 0.35
C TYR A 62 -8.44 -5.18 0.39
N GLN A 63 -8.10 -4.60 1.53
CA GLN A 63 -8.02 -3.16 1.73
C GLN A 63 -6.75 -2.82 2.50
N LEU A 64 -5.96 -1.91 1.93
CA LEU A 64 -4.78 -1.32 2.54
C LEU A 64 -5.19 -0.06 3.27
N ILE A 65 -4.86 0.02 4.54
CA ILE A 65 -5.04 1.20 5.38
C ILE A 65 -3.64 1.67 5.76
N VAL A 66 -3.26 2.80 5.19
CA VAL A 66 -1.98 3.46 5.50
C VAL A 66 -2.28 4.58 6.48
N ASP A 67 -1.58 4.57 7.62
CA ASP A 67 -1.74 5.58 8.65
C ASP A 67 -0.38 6.03 9.18
N ARG A 68 -0.35 7.06 10.02
CA ARG A 68 0.85 7.56 10.68
C ARG A 68 0.59 7.76 12.16
N VAL A 69 1.13 6.86 12.98
CA VAL A 69 0.99 6.87 14.44
C VAL A 69 2.35 7.13 15.07
N ASN A 70 2.43 8.10 15.97
CA ASN A 70 3.69 8.47 16.67
C ASN A 70 4.86 8.72 15.70
N ASN A 71 4.62 9.48 14.63
CA ASN A 71 5.56 9.78 13.54
C ASN A 71 6.05 8.57 12.70
N SER A 72 5.61 7.35 13.00
CA SER A 72 5.89 6.15 12.20
C SER A 72 4.71 5.85 11.28
N ASP A 73 5.01 5.56 10.01
CA ASP A 73 4.01 4.99 9.12
C ASP A 73 3.58 3.60 9.63
N THR A 74 2.30 3.29 9.52
CA THR A 74 1.72 1.97 9.79
C THR A 74 0.95 1.49 8.57
N LEU A 75 1.01 0.18 8.34
CA LEU A 75 0.30 -0.50 7.26
C LEU A 75 -0.55 -1.59 7.87
N ASP A 76 -1.86 -1.42 7.75
CA ASP A 76 -2.87 -2.41 8.10
C ASP A 76 -3.49 -2.95 6.80
N ILE A 77 -3.66 -4.26 6.72
CA ILE A 77 -4.17 -4.96 5.54
C ILE A 77 -5.35 -5.81 5.98
N ASN A 78 -6.55 -5.39 5.59
CA ASN A 78 -7.75 -6.18 5.78
C ASN A 78 -7.89 -7.16 4.62
N VAL A 79 -8.05 -8.44 4.92
CA VAL A 79 -8.16 -9.50 3.90
C VAL A 79 -9.44 -10.29 4.14
N GLU A 80 -10.27 -10.43 3.11
CA GLU A 80 -11.46 -11.27 3.22
C GLU A 80 -11.07 -12.75 3.32
N MET A 81 -11.58 -13.41 4.35
CA MET A 81 -11.49 -14.86 4.45
C MET A 81 -12.32 -15.52 3.35
N THR A 82 -11.85 -16.68 2.87
CA THR A 82 -12.69 -17.54 2.04
C THR A 82 -13.68 -18.30 2.92
N GLN A 83 -14.80 -18.73 2.33
CA GLN A 83 -15.84 -19.43 3.08
C GLN A 83 -15.37 -20.80 3.64
N ALA A 84 -14.34 -21.39 3.05
CA ALA A 84 -13.68 -22.59 3.55
C ALA A 84 -12.71 -22.34 4.71
N MET A 85 -12.21 -21.11 4.84
CA MET A 85 -11.30 -20.69 5.92
C MET A 85 -12.05 -20.06 7.10
N PHE A 86 -13.34 -19.74 6.94
CA PHE A 86 -14.18 -19.22 8.00
C PHE A 86 -14.31 -20.25 9.12
N SER A 87 -13.60 -19.96 10.22
CA SER A 87 -13.56 -20.77 11.44
C SER A 87 -14.03 -19.89 12.59
N ASP A 88 -14.90 -20.42 13.45
CA ASP A 88 -15.33 -19.72 14.68
C ASP A 88 -14.25 -19.78 15.78
N THR A 89 -13.11 -20.41 15.51
CA THR A 89 -12.03 -20.60 16.48
C THR A 89 -10.99 -19.49 16.35
N LEU A 90 -11.02 -18.54 17.29
CA LEU A 90 -10.07 -17.40 17.33
C LEU A 90 -8.59 -17.80 17.24
N GLY A 91 -8.22 -18.98 17.76
CA GLY A 91 -6.85 -19.49 17.70
C GLY A 91 -6.37 -19.79 16.28
N GLU A 92 -7.24 -20.32 15.42
CA GLU A 92 -6.90 -20.66 14.02
C GLU A 92 -6.74 -19.39 13.18
N ILE A 93 -7.62 -18.40 13.37
CA ILE A 93 -7.54 -17.10 12.72
C ILE A 93 -6.20 -16.42 13.05
N SER A 94 -5.81 -16.38 14.34
CA SER A 94 -4.53 -15.76 14.74
C SER A 94 -3.31 -16.49 14.16
N ALA A 95 -3.36 -17.81 14.00
CA ALA A 95 -2.29 -18.57 13.36
C ALA A 95 -2.18 -18.25 11.85
N GLN A 96 -3.32 -18.12 11.18
CA GLN A 96 -3.40 -17.73 9.77
C GLN A 96 -2.88 -16.29 9.55
N GLU A 97 -3.27 -15.34 10.40
CA GLU A 97 -2.76 -13.97 10.37
C GLU A 97 -1.23 -13.93 10.53
N LYS A 98 -0.68 -14.66 11.51
CA LYS A 98 0.77 -14.71 11.73
C LYS A 98 1.52 -15.27 10.52
N THR A 99 0.96 -16.29 9.88
CA THR A 99 1.53 -16.89 8.67
C THR A 99 1.55 -15.87 7.54
N LEU A 100 0.44 -15.17 7.32
CA LEU A 100 0.32 -14.19 6.25
C LEU A 100 1.19 -12.94 6.50
N VAL A 101 1.30 -12.49 7.75
CA VAL A 101 2.25 -11.44 8.17
C VAL A 101 3.69 -11.85 7.85
N GLY A 102 4.05 -13.11 8.09
CA GLY A 102 5.37 -13.66 7.75
C GLY A 102 5.63 -13.62 6.24
N ALA A 103 4.69 -14.07 5.43
CA ALA A 103 4.78 -14.07 3.96
C ALA A 103 4.91 -12.64 3.40
N LEU A 104 4.06 -11.72 3.87
CA LEU A 104 4.09 -10.31 3.46
C LEU A 104 5.38 -9.62 3.88
N LYS A 105 5.89 -9.90 5.09
CA LYS A 105 7.18 -9.37 5.54
C LYS A 105 8.33 -9.89 4.67
N GLY A 106 8.32 -11.16 4.31
CA GLY A 106 9.32 -11.77 3.43
C GLY A 106 9.34 -11.15 2.04
N PHE A 107 8.18 -10.81 1.49
CA PHE A 107 8.06 -10.26 0.14
C PHE A 107 8.23 -8.73 0.07
N LEU A 108 7.62 -7.99 0.99
CA LEU A 108 7.62 -6.52 1.01
C LEU A 108 8.83 -5.93 1.75
N GLY A 109 9.47 -6.70 2.63
CA GLY A 109 10.57 -6.22 3.48
C GLY A 109 10.13 -5.29 4.63
N ILE A 110 8.84 -5.04 4.79
CA ILE A 110 8.27 -4.24 5.89
C ILE A 110 7.23 -5.04 6.67
N TYR A 111 7.06 -4.68 7.93
CA TYR A 111 5.99 -5.26 8.75
C TYR A 111 4.65 -4.60 8.41
N ALA A 112 3.65 -5.42 8.11
CA ALA A 112 2.26 -5.05 7.96
C ALA A 112 1.43 -5.80 9.00
N LYS A 113 0.43 -5.14 9.59
CA LYS A 113 -0.60 -5.80 10.38
C LYS A 113 -1.65 -6.36 9.44
N VAL A 114 -2.01 -7.62 9.61
CA VAL A 114 -3.05 -8.27 8.83
C VAL A 114 -4.24 -8.48 9.74
N HIS A 115 -5.43 -8.12 9.24
CA HIS A 115 -6.70 -8.41 9.89
C HIS A 115 -7.52 -9.30 8.96
N LEU A 116 -7.81 -10.51 9.39
CA LEU A 116 -8.73 -11.38 8.66
C LEU A 116 -10.16 -10.94 8.95
N VAL A 117 -10.87 -10.53 7.90
CA VAL A 117 -12.25 -10.03 8.01
C VAL A 117 -13.23 -11.00 7.39
N GLU A 118 -14.49 -10.90 7.81
CA GLU A 118 -15.56 -11.76 7.33
C GLU A 118 -15.69 -11.72 5.79
N PRO A 119 -16.07 -12.85 5.16
CA PRO A 119 -16.33 -12.87 3.73
C PRO A 119 -17.37 -11.81 3.33
N LYS A 120 -17.10 -11.05 2.26
CA LYS A 120 -17.98 -9.98 1.73
C LYS A 120 -18.16 -8.75 2.65
N SER A 121 -17.30 -8.56 3.64
CA SER A 121 -17.34 -7.38 4.52
C SER A 121 -16.67 -6.15 3.90
N ILE A 122 -15.77 -6.33 2.92
CA ILE A 122 -15.10 -5.20 2.26
C ILE A 122 -16.02 -4.61 1.19
N PRO A 123 -16.27 -3.29 1.18
CA PRO A 123 -17.20 -2.66 0.26
C PRO A 123 -16.76 -2.86 -1.19
N ARG A 124 -17.67 -3.38 -2.02
CA ARG A 124 -17.49 -3.55 -3.46
C ARG A 124 -17.96 -2.27 -4.15
N SER A 125 -17.04 -1.49 -4.70
CA SER A 125 -17.40 -0.35 -5.56
C SER A 125 -17.73 -0.86 -6.97
N GLU A 126 -18.81 -0.37 -7.58
CA GLU A 126 -19.27 -0.73 -8.95
C GLU A 126 -18.29 -0.35 -10.08
N GLY A 127 -17.16 0.30 -9.76
CA GLY A 127 -16.10 0.67 -10.71
C GLY A 127 -14.72 0.22 -10.27
N LYS A 128 -13.83 1.16 -9.94
CA LYS A 128 -12.49 0.87 -9.40
C LYS A 128 -12.62 0.59 -7.89
N ALA A 129 -12.30 -0.63 -7.46
CA ALA A 129 -12.23 -0.95 -6.04
C ALA A 129 -11.26 0.02 -5.33
N VAL A 130 -11.72 0.74 -4.32
CA VAL A 130 -10.86 1.58 -3.47
C VAL A 130 -10.10 0.66 -2.52
N ARG A 131 -8.99 0.11 -3.02
CA ARG A 131 -8.12 -0.81 -2.28
C ARG A 131 -7.20 -0.10 -1.30
N ILE A 132 -7.08 1.22 -1.39
CA ILE A 132 -6.12 2.01 -0.63
C ILE A 132 -6.87 3.12 0.09
N ILE A 133 -6.75 3.15 1.42
CA ILE A 133 -7.19 4.24 2.27
C ILE A 133 -5.94 4.84 2.91
N ASP A 134 -5.54 6.03 2.44
CA ASP A 134 -4.44 6.79 3.02
C ASP A 134 -4.99 7.79 4.05
N LYS A 135 -4.76 7.50 5.34
CA LYS A 135 -5.18 8.34 6.48
C LYS A 135 -4.07 9.27 6.97
N ARG A 136 -2.90 9.27 6.32
CA ARG A 136 -1.75 10.06 6.79
C ARG A 136 -2.06 11.55 6.69
N LYS A 137 -2.03 12.24 7.83
CA LYS A 137 -2.06 13.71 7.87
C LYS A 137 -0.64 14.24 7.66
N LEU A 138 -0.29 14.49 6.40
CA LEU A 138 1.05 14.97 6.00
C LEU A 138 1.15 16.50 5.91
N TYR A 139 0.08 17.22 6.26
CA TYR A 139 -0.03 18.68 6.19
C TYR A 139 -0.91 19.21 7.32
#